data_AF-A0A8C3CFJ1-F1
#
_entry.id   AF-A0A8C3CFJ1-F1
#
_cell.length_a   1.000
_cell.length_b   1.000
_cell.length_c   1.000
_cell.angle_alpha   90.00
_cell.angle_beta   90.00
_cell.angle_gamma   90.00
#
_symmetry.space_group_name_H-M   'P 1'
#
loop_
_entity.id
_entity.type
_entity.pdbx_description
1 polymer ?
#
loop_
_entity_poly.entity_id
_entity_poly.type
_entity_poly.pdbx_seq_one_letter_code
_entity_poly.pdbx_strand_id
1 'polypeptide(L)'
;MENENRTEPWHRSLQALLDALNQTLHGTLLRPAAPRNASARGAGGRDDNAYMYILFVMTLFAATVGSLILGYTRSRKVDKRSDPYHVYIKNRVSMI
;
A
#
# COMPACT_ATOMS: atom_id res chain seq x y z
N MET A 1 23.83 55.37 -8.83
CA MET A 1 23.83 53.98 -9.34
C MET A 1 24.49 53.13 -8.26
N GLU A 2 23.72 52.57 -7.32
CA GLU A 2 24.30 51.76 -6.22
C GLU A 2 23.22 50.87 -5.58
N ASN A 3 22.77 49.82 -6.29
CA ASN A 3 21.92 48.78 -5.70
C ASN A 3 22.34 47.35 -6.12
N GLU A 4 23.27 47.19 -7.06
CA GLU A 4 23.74 45.89 -7.56
C GLU A 4 24.60 45.12 -6.53
N ASN A 5 25.26 45.82 -5.60
CA ASN A 5 26.16 45.17 -4.63
C ASN A 5 25.43 44.46 -3.46
N ARG A 6 24.12 44.71 -3.28
CA ARG A 6 23.36 44.19 -2.12
C ARG A 6 22.64 42.87 -2.42
N THR A 7 22.41 42.58 -3.70
CA THR A 7 21.79 41.34 -4.16
C THR A 7 22.80 40.19 -4.23
N GLU A 8 24.07 40.47 -4.58
CA GLU A 8 25.15 39.47 -4.61
C GLU A 8 25.30 38.65 -3.31
N PRO A 9 25.41 39.26 -2.11
CA PRO A 9 25.55 38.50 -0.87
C PRO A 9 24.29 37.68 -0.55
N TRP A 10 23.11 38.19 -0.92
CA TRP A 10 21.84 37.47 -0.75
C TRP A 10 21.77 36.25 -1.68
N HIS A 11 22.18 36.39 -2.93
CA HIS A 11 22.27 35.28 -3.88
C HIS A 11 23.26 34.22 -3.41
N ARG A 12 24.44 34.61 -2.93
CA ARG A 12 25.42 33.65 -2.37
C ARG A 12 24.87 32.92 -1.14
N SER A 13 24.16 33.61 -0.26
CA SER A 13 23.53 32.99 0.92
C SER A 13 22.43 32.01 0.54
N LEU A 14 21.60 32.36 -0.45
CA LEU A 14 20.55 31.49 -0.96
C LEU A 14 21.14 30.26 -1.65
N GLN A 15 22.21 30.43 -2.41
CA GLN A 15 22.90 29.35 -3.09
C GLN A 15 23.59 28.39 -2.11
N ALA A 16 24.22 28.91 -1.06
CA ALA A 16 24.78 28.10 0.03
C ALA A 16 23.70 27.28 0.77
N LEU A 17 22.52 27.87 0.98
CA LEU A 17 21.38 27.15 1.58
C LEU A 17 20.86 26.04 0.66
N LEU A 18 20.72 26.31 -0.63
CA LEU A 18 20.29 25.32 -1.62
C LEU A 18 21.29 24.16 -1.72
N ASP A 19 22.59 24.44 -1.73
CA ASP A 19 23.64 23.41 -1.76
C ASP A 19 23.67 22.59 -0.48
N ALA A 20 23.53 23.21 0.69
CA ALA A 20 23.44 22.49 1.97
C ALA A 20 22.19 21.59 2.03
N LEU A 21 21.06 22.07 1.50
CA LEU A 21 19.82 21.30 1.45
C LEU A 21 19.91 20.14 0.46
N ASN A 22 20.54 20.36 -0.69
CA ASN A 22 20.83 19.32 -1.68
C ASN A 22 21.78 18.25 -1.11
N GLN A 23 22.84 18.66 -0.43
CA GLN A 23 23.77 17.75 0.26
C GLN A 23 23.08 16.99 1.40
N THR A 24 22.14 17.61 2.09
CA THR A 24 21.37 16.93 3.15
C THR A 24 20.40 15.92 2.57
N LEU A 25 19.70 16.24 1.49
CA LEU A 25 18.82 15.29 0.79
C LEU A 25 19.61 14.13 0.20
N HIS A 26 20.69 14.39 -0.52
CA HIS A 26 21.56 13.34 -1.07
C HIS A 26 22.30 12.56 0.02
N GLY A 27 22.76 13.22 1.08
CA GLY A 27 23.40 12.57 2.24
C GLY A 27 22.44 11.72 3.07
N THR A 28 21.15 12.06 3.09
CA THR A 28 20.09 11.23 3.69
C THR A 28 19.83 10.00 2.83
N LEU A 29 19.85 10.14 1.49
CA LEU A 29 19.77 9.00 0.57
C LEU A 29 21.02 8.11 0.59
N LEU A 30 22.18 8.68 0.93
CA LEU A 30 23.46 7.98 1.04
C LEU A 30 23.81 7.58 2.47
N ARG A 31 22.90 7.73 3.45
CA ARG A 31 23.11 7.31 4.84
C ARG A 31 23.58 5.85 4.82
N PRO A 32 24.85 5.57 5.18
CA PRO A 32 25.28 4.20 5.32
C PRO A 32 24.46 3.64 6.47
N ALA A 33 23.66 2.60 6.20
CA ALA A 33 23.14 1.77 7.25
C ALA A 33 24.34 1.37 8.12
N ALA A 34 24.33 1.80 9.38
CA ALA A 34 25.26 1.29 10.38
C ALA A 34 25.32 -0.25 10.26
N PRO A 35 26.47 -0.90 10.50
CA PRO A 35 26.60 -2.35 10.34
C PRO A 35 25.83 -3.02 11.48
N ARG A 36 24.50 -3.12 11.32
CA ARG A 36 23.63 -3.92 12.16
C ARG A 36 23.63 -5.31 11.55
N ASN A 37 24.57 -6.10 12.04
CA ASN A 37 24.48 -7.54 12.26
C ASN A 37 23.64 -8.30 11.23
N ALA A 38 24.36 -8.93 10.29
CA ALA A 38 23.89 -10.01 9.45
C ALA A 38 23.11 -11.06 10.25
N SER A 39 21.78 -10.95 10.26
CA SER A 39 20.86 -12.04 10.65
C SER A 39 19.40 -11.80 10.27
N ALA A 40 19.05 -10.63 9.71
CA ALA A 40 17.77 -10.47 9.04
C ALA A 40 18.00 -10.53 7.52
N ARG A 41 17.78 -11.71 6.93
CA ARG A 41 17.43 -11.84 5.50
C ARG A 41 16.08 -11.12 5.30
N GLY A 42 16.10 -9.79 5.33
CA GLY A 42 14.98 -8.93 4.98
C GLY A 42 14.90 -8.87 3.47
N ALA A 43 13.81 -9.40 2.94
CA ALA A 43 13.54 -9.49 1.52
C ALA A 43 13.70 -8.12 0.83
N GLY A 44 14.51 -8.13 -0.24
CA GLY A 44 14.47 -7.24 -1.39
C GLY A 44 14.11 -5.79 -1.13
N GLY A 45 15.12 -4.97 -0.91
CA GLY A 45 15.00 -3.53 -1.10
C GLY A 45 14.69 -3.19 -2.55
N ARG A 46 13.72 -2.29 -2.73
CA ARG A 46 13.46 -1.29 -3.79
C ARG A 46 11.96 -1.20 -4.00
N ASP A 47 11.37 -0.34 -3.17
CA ASP A 47 10.07 -0.55 -2.54
C ASP A 47 8.89 0.05 -3.33
N ASP A 48 9.17 0.70 -4.46
CA ASP A 48 8.15 1.33 -5.33
C ASP A 48 7.35 0.30 -6.13
N ASN A 49 8.00 -0.78 -6.60
CA ASN A 49 7.33 -1.85 -7.35
C ASN A 49 6.55 -2.81 -6.43
N ALA A 50 6.98 -2.92 -5.17
CA ALA A 50 6.30 -3.72 -4.15
C ALA A 50 4.96 -3.08 -3.76
N TYR A 51 4.88 -1.75 -3.75
CA TYR A 51 3.63 -1.03 -3.50
C TYR A 51 2.54 -1.35 -4.54
N MET A 52 2.90 -1.39 -5.83
CA MET A 52 1.98 -1.80 -6.90
C MET A 52 1.48 -3.23 -6.72
N TYR A 53 2.37 -4.15 -6.31
CA TYR A 53 2.01 -5.54 -6.03
C TYR A 53 1.04 -5.65 -4.84
N ILE A 54 1.27 -4.90 -3.76
CA ILE A 54 0.38 -4.90 -2.58
C ILE A 54 -1.01 -4.38 -2.95
N LEU A 55 -1.12 -3.28 -3.70
CA LEU A 55 -2.40 -2.76 -4.18
C LEU A 55 -3.14 -3.75 -5.09
N PHE A 56 -2.40 -4.43 -5.97
CA PHE A 56 -2.95 -5.45 -6.85
C PHE A 56 -3.51 -6.63 -6.06
N VAL A 57 -2.76 -7.13 -5.06
CA VAL A 57 -3.22 -8.20 -4.16
C VAL A 57 -4.45 -7.78 -3.36
N MET A 58 -4.54 -6.54 -2.91
CA MET A 58 -5.72 -6.02 -2.21
C MET A 58 -6.98 -6.06 -3.10
N THR A 59 -6.81 -5.73 -4.38
CA THR A 59 -7.89 -5.80 -5.39
C THR A 59 -8.29 -7.26 -5.67
N LEU A 60 -7.31 -8.15 -5.86
CA LEU A 60 -7.55 -9.58 -6.03
C LEU A 60 -8.25 -10.19 -4.82
N PHE A 61 -7.91 -9.76 -3.61
CA PHE A 61 -8.55 -10.22 -2.39
C PHE A 61 -10.04 -9.83 -2.37
N ALA A 62 -10.37 -8.57 -2.66
CA ALA A 62 -11.76 -8.12 -2.75
C ALA A 62 -12.54 -8.90 -3.82
N ALA A 63 -11.95 -9.08 -5.00
CA ALA A 63 -12.55 -9.87 -6.07
C ALA A 63 -12.74 -11.35 -5.68
N THR A 64 -11.81 -11.92 -4.90
CA THR A 64 -11.87 -13.30 -4.41
C THR A 64 -13.00 -13.48 -3.41
N VAL A 65 -13.17 -12.56 -2.46
CA VAL A 65 -14.28 -12.58 -1.50
C VAL A 65 -15.62 -12.44 -2.24
N GLY A 66 -15.72 -11.51 -3.20
CA GLY A 66 -16.92 -11.37 -4.03
C GLY A 66 -17.22 -12.63 -4.86
N SER A 67 -16.18 -13.23 -5.45
CA SER A 67 -16.30 -14.48 -6.22
C SER A 67 -16.66 -15.68 -5.34
N LEU A 68 -16.24 -15.70 -4.07
CA LEU A 68 -16.61 -16.76 -3.12
C LEU A 68 -18.11 -16.69 -2.80
N ILE A 69 -18.65 -15.49 -2.55
CA ILE A 69 -20.09 -15.27 -2.34
C ILE A 69 -20.86 -15.63 -3.60
N LEU A 70 -20.42 -15.15 -4.77
CA LEU A 70 -21.05 -15.47 -6.06
C LEU A 70 -20.94 -16.97 -6.39
N GLY A 71 -19.85 -17.62 -6.00
CA GLY A 71 -19.69 -19.07 -6.09
C GLY A 71 -20.69 -19.79 -5.19
N TYR A 72 -20.94 -19.28 -3.98
CA TYR A 72 -21.92 -19.85 -3.07
C TYR A 72 -23.36 -19.67 -3.56
N THR A 73 -23.67 -18.53 -4.19
CA THR A 73 -25.03 -18.26 -4.71
C THR A 73 -25.29 -18.86 -6.09
N ARG A 74 -24.29 -18.94 -6.97
CA ARG A 74 -24.44 -19.35 -8.38
C ARG A 74 -23.80 -20.70 -8.71
N SER A 75 -22.68 -21.05 -8.08
CA SER A 75 -21.91 -22.28 -8.39
C SER A 75 -22.31 -23.48 -7.55
N ARG A 76 -22.71 -23.29 -6.28
CA ARG A 76 -23.33 -24.35 -5.47
C ARG A 76 -24.76 -24.60 -5.95
N LYS A 77 -24.90 -25.43 -6.99
CA LYS A 77 -26.16 -26.13 -7.29
C LYS A 77 -26.37 -27.23 -6.24
N VAL A 78 -26.65 -26.84 -5.00
CA VAL A 78 -27.21 -27.75 -4.01
C VAL A 78 -28.68 -27.89 -4.37
N ASP A 79 -29.08 -29.08 -4.79
CA ASP A 79 -30.49 -29.41 -4.99
C ASP A 79 -31.27 -29.03 -3.73
N LYS A 80 -32.09 -27.98 -3.84
CA LYS A 80 -32.87 -27.46 -2.73
C LYS A 80 -33.93 -28.52 -2.39
N ARG A 81 -33.67 -29.30 -1.34
CA ARG A 81 -34.56 -30.39 -0.88
C ARG A 81 -35.92 -29.90 -0.36
N SER A 82 -36.10 -28.60 -0.18
CA SER A 82 -37.35 -28.00 0.28
C SER A 82 -37.52 -26.58 -0.27
N ASP A 83 -38.74 -26.26 -0.70
CA ASP A 83 -39.16 -24.94 -1.15
C ASP A 83 -38.77 -23.86 -0.10
N PRO A 84 -38.18 -22.71 -0.51
CA PRO A 84 -37.77 -21.62 0.39
C PRO A 84 -38.84 -21.16 1.38
N TYR A 85 -40.12 -21.29 1.03
CA TYR A 85 -41.24 -20.88 1.88
C TYR A 85 -41.67 -21.96 2.89
N HIS A 86 -41.32 -23.23 2.63
CA HIS A 86 -41.71 -24.34 3.51
C HIS A 86 -40.88 -24.39 4.82
N VAL A 87 -39.72 -23.75 4.87
CA VAL A 87 -38.86 -23.67 6.07
C VAL A 87 -39.50 -22.81 7.17
N TYR A 88 -40.21 -21.75 6.81
CA TYR A 88 -40.86 -20.84 7.77
C TYR A 88 -42.22 -21.34 8.28
N ILE A 89 -42.82 -22.30 7.57
CA ILE A 89 -44.13 -22.87 7.91
C ILE A 89 -43.98 -23.97 8.98
N LYS A 90 -42.80 -24.61 9.09
CA LYS A 90 -42.57 -25.69 10.04
C LYS A 90 -41.90 -25.16 11.30
N ASN A 91 -42.62 -25.16 12.42
CA ASN A 91 -42.09 -24.88 13.77
C ASN A 91 -41.08 -25.98 14.20
N ARG A 92 -39.90 -25.97 13.60
CA ARG A 92 -38.72 -26.79 13.94
C ARG A 92 -37.53 -25.89 13.64
N VAL A 93 -36.64 -25.71 14.63
CA VAL A 93 -35.48 -24.81 14.64
C VAL A 93 -34.87 -24.58 13.25
N SER A 94 -34.86 -23.32 12.81
CA SER A 94 -34.26 -22.87 11.56
C SER A 94 -32.76 -23.17 11.58
N MET A 95 -32.32 -24.19 10.85
CA MET A 95 -30.90 -24.45 10.62
C MET A 95 -30.52 -23.82 9.27
N ILE A 96 -29.61 -22.84 9.32
CA ILE A 96 -29.01 -22.13 8.17
C ILE A 96 -28.01 -23.03 7.44
#